data_AF-A0A0J6UMJ8-F1
#
_entry.id   AF-A0A0J6UMJ8-F1
#
_cell.length_a   1.000
_cell.length_b   1.000
_cell.length_c   1.000
_cell.angle_alpha   90.00
_cell.angle_beta   90.00
_cell.angle_gamma   90.00
#
_symmetry.space_group_name_H-M   'P 1'
#
loop_
_entity.id
_entity.type
_entity.pdbx_description
1 polymer ?
#
loop_
_entity_poly.entity_id
_entity_poly.type
_entity_poly.pdbx_seq_one_letter_code
_entity_poly.pdbx_strand_id
1 'polypeptide(L)'
;RGRYRAAAFRDGQLLGVLALAPSAERPTWDAAKAFFRTQELLEPSARRALISGRAESAGTGPLVCACHTVGLDTIRAAIKGGAHGVEAVGAACKAGTNCGSCIPEIRKLLAAELAPASA
;
A
#
# COMPACT_ATOMS: atom_id res chain seq x y z
N ARG A 1 -18.01 23.66 1.64
CA ARG A 1 -17.31 24.75 2.36
C ARG A 1 -16.77 24.18 3.67
N GLY A 2 -15.59 24.60 4.13
CA GLY A 2 -14.99 24.06 5.38
C GLY A 2 -13.97 22.92 5.21
N ARG A 3 -13.54 22.63 3.97
CA ARG A 3 -12.45 21.69 3.69
C ARG A 3 -11.33 22.42 2.97
N TYR A 4 -10.09 22.19 3.37
CA TYR A 4 -8.89 22.69 2.71
C TYR A 4 -7.86 21.57 2.65
N ARG A 5 -7.21 21.40 1.49
CA ARG A 5 -6.10 20.47 1.32
C ARG A 5 -5.00 21.16 0.53
N ALA A 6 -3.76 20.96 0.96
CA ALA A 6 -2.58 21.45 0.29
C ALA A 6 -1.46 20.41 0.36
N ALA A 7 -0.59 20.42 -0.63
CA ALA A 7 0.64 19.64 -0.65
C ALA A 7 1.78 20.52 -1.14
N ALA A 8 2.95 20.41 -0.50
CA ALA A 8 4.17 21.11 -0.88
C ALA A 8 5.10 20.14 -1.59
N PHE A 9 5.69 20.58 -2.69
CA PHE A 9 6.63 19.79 -3.49
C PHE A 9 7.93 20.55 -3.71
N ARG A 10 9.04 19.83 -3.83
CA ARG A 10 10.33 20.34 -4.31
C ARG A 10 10.89 19.37 -5.31
N ASP A 11 11.20 19.87 -6.50
CA ASP A 11 11.69 19.08 -7.63
C ASP A 11 10.82 17.85 -7.96
N GLY A 12 9.53 17.93 -7.62
CA GLY A 12 8.56 16.86 -7.81
C GLY A 12 8.44 15.83 -6.67
N GLN A 13 9.29 15.91 -5.66
CA GLN A 13 9.16 15.13 -4.43
C GLN A 13 8.18 15.80 -3.46
N LEU A 14 7.42 14.98 -2.72
CA LEU A 14 6.51 15.45 -1.69
C LEU A 14 7.28 15.88 -0.43
N LEU A 15 7.13 17.13 -0.02
CA LEU A 15 7.72 17.67 1.22
C LEU A 15 6.75 17.65 2.40
N GLY A 16 5.46 17.85 2.12
CA GLY A 16 4.48 18.05 3.18
C GLY A 16 3.06 18.04 2.65
N VAL A 17 2.12 17.69 3.52
CA VAL A 17 0.67 17.73 3.24
C VAL A 17 -0.07 18.37 4.41
N LEU A 18 -1.12 19.12 4.11
CA LEU A 18 -2.02 19.71 5.09
C LEU A 18 -3.46 19.42 4.66
N ALA A 19 -4.29 19.01 5.61
CA ALA A 19 -5.72 18.84 5.41
C ALA A 19 -6.48 19.40 6.61
N LEU A 20 -7.41 20.32 6.35
CA LEU A 20 -8.33 20.89 7.31
C LEU A 20 -9.73 20.45 6.91
N ALA A 21 -10.47 19.87 7.85
CA ALA A 21 -11.83 19.40 7.65
C ALA A 21 -12.57 19.42 8.99
N PRO A 22 -13.91 19.38 9.00
CA PRO A 22 -14.69 19.15 10.21
C PRO A 22 -14.27 17.83 10.89
N SER A 23 -14.39 17.77 12.22
CA SER A 23 -13.92 16.62 13.02
C SER A 23 -14.53 15.28 12.61
N ALA A 24 -15.79 15.28 12.16
CA ALA A 24 -16.50 14.10 11.67
C ALA A 24 -15.96 13.56 10.33
N GLU A 25 -15.18 14.34 9.59
CA GLU A 25 -14.72 14.03 8.23
C GLU A 25 -13.19 13.93 8.17
N ARG A 26 -12.62 13.29 9.20
CA ARG A 26 -11.17 13.18 9.35
C ARG A 26 -10.53 12.61 8.07
N PRO A 27 -9.55 13.30 7.47
CA PRO A 27 -8.86 12.80 6.29
C PRO A 27 -8.04 11.55 6.64
N THR A 28 -7.99 10.60 5.72
CA THR A 28 -7.00 9.52 5.75
C THR A 28 -5.67 10.03 5.20
N TRP A 29 -4.58 9.39 5.62
CA TRP A 29 -3.22 9.81 5.27
C TRP A 29 -2.44 8.74 4.50
N ASP A 30 -3.10 7.64 4.12
CA ASP A 30 -2.41 6.44 3.63
C ASP A 30 -1.68 6.67 2.31
N ALA A 31 -2.29 7.41 1.38
CA ALA A 31 -1.63 7.80 0.14
C ALA A 31 -0.40 8.68 0.39
N ALA A 32 -0.52 9.69 1.28
CA ALA A 32 0.61 10.54 1.64
C ALA A 32 1.74 9.74 2.30
N LYS A 33 1.39 8.84 3.24
CA LYS A 33 2.35 7.94 3.89
C LYS A 33 3.06 7.02 2.90
N ALA A 34 2.34 6.50 1.91
CA ALA A 34 2.92 5.67 0.85
C ALA A 34 3.98 6.47 0.07
N PHE A 35 3.66 7.68 -0.36
CA PHE A 35 4.62 8.53 -1.09
C PHE A 35 5.82 8.95 -0.25
N PHE A 36 5.64 9.28 1.03
CA PHE A 36 6.77 9.57 1.91
C PHE A 36 7.70 8.36 2.11
N ARG A 37 7.19 7.14 1.96
CA ARG A 37 7.97 5.91 2.07
C ARG A 37 8.80 5.63 0.81
N THR A 38 8.22 5.83 -0.37
CA THR A 38 8.93 5.57 -1.63
C THR A 38 9.85 6.72 -2.03
N GLN A 39 9.56 7.94 -1.59
CA GLN A 39 10.28 9.18 -1.96
C GLN A 39 10.37 9.43 -3.47
N GLU A 40 9.46 8.84 -4.23
CA GLU A 40 9.40 8.97 -5.69
C GLU A 40 8.92 10.34 -6.14
N LEU A 41 9.32 10.69 -7.37
CA LEU A 41 8.81 11.87 -8.06
C LEU A 41 7.34 11.67 -8.41
N LEU A 42 6.49 12.60 -7.96
CA LEU A 42 5.07 12.56 -8.27
C LEU A 42 4.82 13.22 -9.62
N GLU A 43 4.24 12.46 -10.55
CA GLU A 43 3.71 13.02 -11.79
C GLU A 43 2.55 13.99 -11.51
N PRO A 44 2.30 14.99 -12.39
CA PRO A 44 1.28 16.02 -12.17
C PRO A 44 -0.12 15.47 -11.86
N SER A 45 -0.50 14.33 -12.45
CA SER A 45 -1.76 13.63 -12.18
C SER A 45 -1.83 13.10 -10.74
N ALA A 46 -0.77 12.45 -10.26
CA ALA A 46 -0.67 11.93 -8.90
C ALA A 46 -0.67 13.06 -7.86
N ARG A 47 0.00 14.20 -8.15
CA ARG A 47 -0.06 15.41 -7.30
C ARG A 47 -1.51 15.91 -7.13
N ARG A 48 -2.25 16.01 -8.24
CA ARG A 48 -3.67 16.41 -8.21
C ARG A 48 -4.53 15.40 -7.46
N ALA A 49 -4.30 14.12 -7.66
CA ALA A 49 -5.00 13.06 -6.94
C ALA A 49 -4.79 13.20 -5.42
N LEU A 50 -3.55 13.40 -4.98
CA LEU A 50 -3.19 13.60 -3.57
C LEU A 50 -3.90 14.82 -2.96
N ILE A 51 -3.83 15.98 -3.63
CA ILE A 51 -4.47 17.22 -3.15
C ILE A 51 -6.00 17.07 -3.09
N SER A 52 -6.59 16.40 -4.08
CA SER A 52 -8.04 16.17 -4.11
C SER A 52 -8.52 15.15 -3.08
N GLY A 53 -7.61 14.43 -2.41
CA GLY A 53 -7.94 13.31 -1.52
C GLY A 53 -8.43 12.07 -2.28
N ARG A 54 -8.17 12.00 -3.59
CA ARG A 54 -8.50 10.86 -4.47
C ARG A 54 -7.25 10.10 -4.92
N ALA A 55 -6.09 10.37 -4.32
CA ALA A 55 -4.96 9.48 -4.51
C ALA A 55 -5.36 8.13 -3.95
N GLU A 56 -5.41 7.14 -4.82
CA GLU A 56 -5.38 5.77 -4.39
C GLU A 56 -4.07 5.62 -3.62
N SER A 57 -4.15 5.34 -2.31
CA SER A 57 -3.05 4.63 -1.69
C SER A 57 -2.86 3.38 -2.54
N ALA A 58 -1.64 3.01 -2.91
CA ALA A 58 -1.36 1.68 -3.46
C ALA A 58 -1.98 0.71 -2.46
N GLY A 59 -3.19 0.24 -2.79
CA GLY A 59 -4.05 -0.45 -1.85
C GLY A 59 -3.28 -1.69 -1.51
N THR A 60 -2.84 -1.83 -0.27
CA THR A 60 -2.21 -3.07 0.14
C THR A 60 -3.27 -4.15 0.33
N GLY A 61 -4.56 -3.87 0.10
CA GLY A 61 -5.67 -4.73 0.49
C GLY A 61 -5.76 -4.89 2.01
N PRO A 62 -6.63 -5.79 2.50
CA PRO A 62 -6.71 -6.14 3.91
C PRO A 62 -5.34 -6.51 4.49
N LEU A 63 -5.06 -6.07 5.71
CA LEU A 63 -3.81 -6.38 6.40
C LEU A 63 -3.68 -7.89 6.64
N VAL A 64 -2.58 -8.49 6.19
CA VAL A 64 -2.30 -9.93 6.36
C VAL A 64 -1.16 -10.16 7.36
N CYS A 65 -0.07 -9.39 7.28
CA CYS A 65 1.04 -9.44 8.23
C CYS A 65 1.08 -8.18 9.09
N ALA A 66 0.65 -8.28 10.35
CA ALA A 66 0.69 -7.15 11.28
C ALA A 66 2.12 -6.69 11.61
N CYS A 67 3.07 -7.62 11.80
CA CYS A 67 4.46 -7.32 12.18
C CYS A 67 5.17 -6.38 11.20
N HIS A 68 4.90 -6.53 9.90
CA HIS A 68 5.55 -5.75 8.85
C HIS A 68 4.56 -4.85 8.10
N THR A 69 3.32 -4.78 8.58
CA THR A 69 2.23 -4.01 7.95
C THR A 69 2.06 -4.34 6.47
N VAL A 70 2.07 -5.64 6.13
CA VAL A 70 1.93 -6.12 4.74
C VAL A 70 0.49 -6.54 4.51
N GLY A 71 -0.13 -6.01 3.46
CA GLY A 71 -1.49 -6.38 3.09
C GLY A 71 -1.56 -7.41 1.96
N LEU A 72 -2.77 -7.91 1.74
CA LEU A 72 -3.15 -8.90 0.74
C LEU A 72 -2.64 -8.59 -0.68
N ASP A 73 -2.84 -7.37 -1.17
CA ASP A 73 -2.51 -7.02 -2.55
C ASP A 73 -0.99 -6.95 -2.75
N THR A 74 -0.23 -6.60 -1.70
CA THR A 74 1.24 -6.69 -1.71
C THR A 74 1.71 -8.14 -1.84
N ILE A 75 1.07 -9.06 -1.11
CA ILE A 75 1.40 -10.49 -1.18
C ILE A 75 1.03 -11.06 -2.56
N ARG A 76 -0.15 -10.71 -3.09
CA ARG A 76 -0.56 -11.09 -4.44
C ARG A 76 0.40 -10.57 -5.52
N ALA A 77 0.82 -9.31 -5.41
CA ALA A 77 1.79 -8.73 -6.32
C ALA A 77 3.13 -9.48 -6.28
N ALA A 78 3.60 -9.86 -5.08
CA ALA A 78 4.80 -10.68 -4.94
C ALA A 78 4.64 -12.06 -5.61
N ILE A 79 3.51 -12.74 -5.40
CA ILE A 79 3.23 -14.05 -6.02
C ILE A 79 3.20 -13.93 -7.55
N LYS A 80 2.48 -12.94 -8.09
CA LYS A 80 2.44 -12.66 -9.54
C LYS A 80 3.80 -12.29 -10.12
N GLY A 81 4.68 -11.70 -9.30
CA GLY A 81 6.07 -11.41 -9.63
C GLY A 81 7.02 -12.62 -9.56
N GLY A 82 6.51 -13.82 -9.28
CA GLY A 82 7.30 -15.06 -9.25
C GLY A 82 7.70 -15.53 -7.85
N ALA A 83 7.13 -14.98 -6.78
CA ALA A 83 7.37 -15.48 -5.43
C ALA A 83 6.58 -16.77 -5.18
N HIS A 84 7.16 -17.92 -5.55
CA HIS A 84 6.57 -19.24 -5.37
C HIS A 84 7.01 -19.87 -4.04
N GLY A 85 6.30 -19.54 -2.96
CA GLY A 85 6.58 -20.10 -1.63
C GLY A 85 6.54 -19.03 -0.53
N VAL A 86 6.40 -19.47 0.72
CA VAL A 86 6.32 -18.56 1.88
C VAL A 86 7.64 -17.81 2.06
N GLU A 87 8.74 -18.50 1.88
CA GLU A 87 10.10 -17.97 1.99
C GLU A 87 10.37 -16.93 0.91
N ALA A 88 9.95 -17.20 -0.34
CA ALA A 88 10.07 -16.25 -1.45
C ALA A 88 9.19 -15.00 -1.24
N VAL A 89 7.96 -15.18 -0.74
CA VAL A 89 7.08 -14.06 -0.36
C VAL A 89 7.72 -13.25 0.78
N GLY A 90 8.30 -13.92 1.78
CA GLY A 90 9.03 -13.26 2.87
C GLY A 90 10.25 -12.47 2.37
N ALA A 91 11.01 -13.00 1.41
CA ALA A 91 12.11 -12.28 0.79
C ALA A 91 11.63 -11.04 0.01
N ALA A 92 10.49 -11.14 -0.69
CA ALA A 92 9.94 -10.06 -1.49
C ALA A 92 9.29 -8.92 -0.67
N CYS A 93 8.55 -9.26 0.39
CA CYS A 93 7.74 -8.27 1.13
C CYS A 93 7.80 -8.38 2.66
N LYS A 94 8.69 -9.20 3.23
CA LYS A 94 8.89 -9.45 4.67
C LYS A 94 7.73 -10.18 5.38
N ALA A 95 6.63 -10.49 4.69
CA ALA A 95 5.54 -11.22 5.31
C ALA A 95 6.00 -12.64 5.72
N GLY A 96 5.72 -13.03 6.97
CA GLY A 96 6.08 -14.35 7.49
C GLY A 96 7.47 -14.46 8.15
N THR A 97 8.29 -13.40 8.16
CA THR A 97 9.69 -13.47 8.64
C THR A 97 9.91 -13.04 10.10
N ASN A 98 8.84 -12.81 10.87
CA ASN A 98 8.92 -12.42 12.29
C ASN A 98 8.17 -13.41 13.20
N CYS A 99 6.89 -13.17 13.52
CA CYS A 99 6.13 -14.07 14.41
C CYS A 99 5.47 -15.26 13.70
N GLY A 100 5.45 -15.27 12.36
CA GLY A 100 4.90 -16.35 11.55
C GLY A 100 3.37 -16.49 11.53
N SER A 101 2.59 -15.68 12.26
CA SER A 101 1.13 -15.84 12.36
C SER A 101 0.38 -15.72 11.02
N CYS A 102 0.96 -15.02 10.06
CA CYS A 102 0.42 -14.85 8.71
C CYS A 102 0.77 -15.98 7.73
N ILE A 103 1.63 -16.93 8.11
CA ILE A 103 2.08 -18.03 7.22
C ILE A 103 0.92 -18.91 6.72
N PRO A 104 -0.06 -19.32 7.54
CA PRO A 104 -1.20 -20.11 7.05
C PRO A 104 -1.99 -19.38 5.97
N GLU A 105 -2.15 -18.06 6.11
CA GLU A 105 -2.88 -17.24 5.14
C GLU A 105 -2.07 -17.06 3.84
N ILE A 106 -0.75 -16.83 3.93
CA ILE A 106 0.14 -16.77 2.77
C ILE A 106 0.07 -18.09 1.96
N ARG A 107 0.02 -19.25 2.63
CA ARG A 107 -0.11 -20.55 1.95
C ARG A 107 -1.42 -20.68 1.18
N LYS A 108 -2.54 -20.21 1.74
CA LYS A 108 -3.83 -20.19 1.02
C LYS A 108 -3.78 -19.30 -0.22
N LEU A 109 -3.15 -18.13 -0.11
CA LEU A 109 -2.99 -17.20 -1.23
C LEU A 109 -2.13 -17.81 -2.35
N LEU A 110 -1.02 -18.46 -1.99
CA LEU A 110 -0.18 -19.19 -2.95
C LEU A 110 -0.98 -20.28 -3.66
N ALA A 111 -1.76 -21.08 -2.94
CA ALA A 111 -2.59 -22.12 -3.53
C ALA A 111 -3.65 -21.54 -4.49
N ALA A 112 -4.29 -20.43 -4.11
CA ALA A 112 -5.32 -19.79 -4.92
C ALA A 112 -4.77 -19.14 -6.20
N GLU A 113 -3.62 -18.47 -6.13
CA GLU A 113 -3.06 -17.72 -7.26
C GLU A 113 -2.19 -18.58 -8.19
N LEU A 114 -1.68 -19.74 -7.72
CA LEU A 114 -0.88 -20.68 -8.52
C LEU A 114 -1.67 -21.90 -9.02
N ALA A 115 -2.92 -22.07 -8.60
CA ALA A 115 -3.79 -23.07 -9.20
C ALA A 115 -3.98 -22.75 -10.69
N PRO A 116 -3.89 -23.74 -11.60
CA PRO A 116 -4.22 -23.53 -12.99
C PRO A 116 -5.67 -23.06 -13.06
N ALA A 117 -5.91 -21.93 -13.76
CA ALA A 117 -7.26 -21.45 -14.02
C ALA A 117 -8.07 -22.58 -14.65
N SER A 118 -9.11 -23.04 -13.96
CA SER A 118 -10.05 -24.01 -14.49
C SER A 118 -10.65 -23.44 -15.78
N ALA A 119 -10.40 -24.15 -16.89
CA ALA A 119 -11.05 -23.91 -18.18
C ALA A 119 -12.56 -24.14 -18.10
#